data_AF-A0A2G8KFV0-F1
#
_entry.id   AF-A0A2G8KFV0-F1
#
_cell.length_a   1.000
_cell.length_b   1.000
_cell.length_c   1.000
_cell.angle_alpha   90.00
_cell.angle_beta   90.00
_cell.angle_gamma   90.00
#
_symmetry.space_group_name_H-M   'P 1'
#
loop_
_entity.id
_entity.type
_entity.pdbx_description
1 polymer ?
#
loop_
_entity_poly.entity_id
_entity_poly.type
_entity_poly.pdbx_seq_one_letter_code
_entity_poly.pdbx_strand_id
1 'polypeptide(L)'
;MLITLRYFWFQADPYVFTQLGKQKQNDKENYISKNLNPVFGKCFEFEATFPMESRLVVQIYDWDLIGSDDLIGETVIDLENRFYSKHRATCGFCSDYATFGYNNWRDPQKPSMILKQLCKDNKLDPPAYSRGKVVVNGVTFLGEEFVEDEGGTKKPTDEHVALEALKHWHEIPGTGARKIVPEHVETRPLYSPEKPGIEQGRVEMWVDMFPMDMPLPGAPIDISPRKPKKYELRVIIWNTDEVVLADDAFLTGEKMSDIFVKGWLNGPNDDQQSTDIHYRSLTGEGNFNWRFIYQFEYLAAEEKMVIRKKESTFSVDKTEYKVPLV
;
A
#
# COMPACT_ATOMS: atom_id res chain seq x y z
N MET A 1 3.46 -3.84 -4.47
CA MET A 1 4.84 -3.42 -4.76
C MET A 1 5.02 -1.95 -4.39
N LEU A 2 5.93 -1.64 -3.47
CA LEU A 2 6.31 -0.29 -3.02
C LEU A 2 7.76 -0.04 -3.49
N ILE A 3 8.06 1.05 -4.20
CA ILE A 3 9.42 1.29 -4.71
C ILE A 3 9.97 2.58 -4.13
N THR A 4 11.23 2.53 -3.68
CA THR A 4 12.00 3.71 -3.26
C THR A 4 13.10 3.94 -4.31
N LEU A 5 12.97 4.95 -5.16
CA LEU A 5 14.03 5.34 -6.11
C LEU A 5 14.91 6.43 -5.48
N ARG A 6 16.22 6.33 -5.67
CA ARG A 6 17.16 7.41 -5.34
C ARG A 6 17.67 8.01 -6.64
N TYR A 7 16.93 8.98 -7.18
CA TYR A 7 17.39 9.77 -8.33
C TYR A 7 17.72 11.20 -7.93
N PHE A 8 18.80 11.71 -8.50
CA PHE A 8 19.23 13.10 -8.39
C PHE A 8 18.86 13.79 -9.72
N TRP A 9 17.97 14.79 -9.62
CA TRP A 9 17.73 15.91 -10.56
C TRP A 9 16.56 15.92 -11.57
N PHE A 10 15.81 14.85 -11.85
CA PHE A 10 14.54 14.95 -12.62
C PHE A 10 13.46 14.00 -12.08
N GLN A 11 12.19 14.42 -12.11
CA GLN A 11 11.02 13.60 -11.79
C GLN A 11 10.87 12.50 -12.86
N ALA A 12 10.73 11.25 -12.42
CA ALA A 12 10.45 10.10 -13.29
C ALA A 12 8.94 9.83 -13.36
N ASP A 13 8.50 9.25 -14.46
CA ASP A 13 7.16 8.73 -14.75
C ASP A 13 7.18 7.19 -14.75
N PRO A 14 7.47 6.52 -13.61
CA PRO A 14 7.82 5.11 -13.64
C PRO A 14 6.65 4.17 -13.88
N TYR A 15 6.90 3.06 -14.57
CA TYR A 15 6.00 1.92 -14.71
C TYR A 15 6.73 0.58 -14.59
N VAL A 16 5.96 -0.50 -14.44
CA VAL A 16 6.48 -1.85 -14.18
C VAL A 16 6.39 -2.71 -15.42
N PHE A 17 7.47 -3.42 -15.70
CA PHE A 17 7.49 -4.54 -16.63
C PHE A 17 7.95 -5.80 -15.91
N THR A 18 7.27 -6.91 -16.14
CA THR A 18 7.64 -8.21 -15.56
C THR A 18 7.66 -9.29 -16.63
N GLN A 19 8.59 -10.23 -16.50
CA GLN A 19 8.74 -11.34 -17.43
C GLN A 19 9.11 -12.64 -16.70
N LEU A 20 8.43 -13.72 -17.05
CA LEU A 20 8.79 -15.09 -16.66
C LEU A 20 8.72 -15.99 -17.89
N GLY A 21 9.87 -16.54 -18.30
CA GLY A 21 9.97 -17.31 -19.54
C GLY A 21 9.50 -16.49 -20.75
N LYS A 22 8.43 -16.95 -21.41
CA LYS A 22 7.81 -16.26 -22.56
C LYS A 22 6.71 -15.28 -22.16
N GLN A 23 6.20 -15.36 -20.93
CA GLN A 23 5.11 -14.50 -20.45
C GLN A 23 5.68 -13.14 -20.08
N LYS A 24 5.06 -12.09 -20.60
CA LYS A 24 5.45 -10.69 -20.38
C LYS A 24 4.22 -9.91 -19.97
N GLN A 25 4.34 -9.10 -18.93
CA GLN A 25 3.30 -8.18 -18.48
C GLN A 25 3.90 -6.78 -18.43
N ASN A 26 3.34 -5.87 -19.22
CA ASN A 26 3.78 -4.50 -19.33
C ASN A 26 2.68 -3.57 -18.77
N ASP A 27 2.99 -2.86 -17.69
CA ASP A 27 2.06 -1.95 -17.02
C ASP A 27 2.24 -0.49 -17.45
N LYS A 28 2.81 -0.25 -18.64
CA LYS A 28 3.08 1.09 -19.20
C LYS A 28 1.89 2.04 -19.16
N GLU A 29 0.68 1.56 -19.42
CA GLU A 29 -0.54 2.38 -19.39
C GLU A 29 -0.88 2.92 -17.98
N ASN A 30 -0.28 2.35 -16.93
CA ASN A 30 -0.47 2.72 -15.54
C ASN A 30 0.81 3.32 -14.93
N TYR A 31 1.62 4.00 -15.73
CA TYR A 31 2.76 4.76 -15.21
C TYR A 31 2.30 5.78 -14.16
N ILE A 32 3.16 6.03 -13.17
CA ILE A 32 2.88 6.97 -12.09
C ILE A 32 3.62 8.26 -12.40
N SER A 33 2.89 9.30 -12.77
CA SER A 33 3.54 10.54 -13.17
C SER A 33 4.32 11.19 -12.03
N LYS A 34 5.55 11.62 -12.34
CA LYS A 34 6.37 12.54 -11.55
C LYS A 34 6.64 12.08 -10.12
N ASN A 35 6.91 10.79 -9.94
CA ASN A 35 7.05 10.18 -8.63
C ASN A 35 8.31 9.32 -8.52
N LEU A 36 9.24 9.73 -7.66
CA LEU A 36 10.46 8.97 -7.35
C LEU A 36 10.25 7.85 -6.32
N ASN A 37 9.11 7.80 -5.65
CA ASN A 37 8.78 6.75 -4.69
C ASN A 37 7.39 6.17 -5.01
N PRO A 38 7.23 5.59 -6.21
CA PRO A 38 5.92 5.15 -6.69
C PRO A 38 5.42 3.94 -5.89
N VAL A 39 4.12 3.95 -5.59
CA VAL A 39 3.38 2.79 -5.09
C VAL A 39 2.53 2.26 -6.22
N PHE A 40 3.00 1.22 -6.91
CA PHE A 40 2.26 0.65 -8.04
C PHE A 40 1.00 -0.08 -7.58
N GLY A 41 1.10 -0.81 -6.47
CA GLY A 41 -0.02 -1.58 -5.92
C GLY A 41 -0.58 -2.62 -6.90
N LYS A 42 0.30 -3.24 -7.70
CA LYS A 42 -0.05 -4.24 -8.72
C LYS A 42 0.27 -5.65 -8.25
N CYS A 43 -0.55 -6.60 -8.71
CA CYS A 43 -0.31 -8.03 -8.66
C CYS A 43 -0.12 -8.53 -10.11
N PHE A 44 0.89 -9.37 -10.34
CA PHE A 44 1.18 -9.98 -11.63
C PHE A 44 1.17 -11.49 -11.44
N GLU A 45 0.37 -12.18 -12.26
CA GLU A 45 0.22 -13.64 -12.17
C GLU A 45 0.91 -14.32 -13.33
N PHE A 46 1.72 -15.34 -13.04
CA PHE A 46 2.45 -16.10 -14.05
C PHE A 46 2.27 -17.59 -13.80
N GLU A 47 2.13 -18.36 -14.87
CA GLU A 47 2.30 -19.81 -14.82
C GLU A 47 3.77 -20.15 -15.05
N ALA A 48 4.30 -21.18 -14.40
CA ALA A 48 5.71 -21.54 -14.54
C ALA A 48 5.89 -23.05 -14.59
N THR A 49 6.71 -23.52 -15.52
CA THR A 49 7.19 -24.90 -15.57
C THR A 49 8.68 -24.97 -15.25
N PHE A 50 9.04 -25.54 -14.11
CA PHE A 50 10.44 -25.78 -13.74
C PHE A 50 11.00 -27.05 -14.41
N PRO A 51 12.27 -27.08 -14.83
CA PRO A 51 13.32 -26.06 -14.60
C PRO A 51 13.39 -24.96 -15.68
N MET A 52 12.57 -25.02 -16.74
CA MET A 52 12.71 -24.17 -17.91
C MET A 52 12.43 -22.68 -17.63
N GLU A 53 11.48 -22.40 -16.73
CA GLU A 53 10.97 -21.05 -16.46
C GLU A 53 11.30 -20.61 -15.02
N SER A 54 12.58 -20.45 -14.71
CA SER A 54 13.05 -20.17 -13.33
C SER A 54 13.28 -18.70 -13.00
N ARG A 55 13.50 -17.83 -13.99
CA ARG A 55 13.91 -16.44 -13.78
C ARG A 55 12.76 -15.46 -13.97
N LEU A 56 12.23 -14.95 -12.86
CA LEU A 56 11.32 -13.81 -12.87
C LEU A 56 12.13 -12.52 -12.93
N VAL A 57 11.99 -11.81 -14.03
CA VAL A 57 12.61 -10.51 -14.27
C VAL A 57 11.60 -9.42 -13.91
N VAL A 58 12.01 -8.47 -13.09
CA VAL A 58 11.22 -7.29 -12.72
C VAL A 58 12.02 -6.05 -13.12
N GLN A 59 11.45 -5.24 -14.00
CA GLN A 59 12.06 -4.04 -14.57
C GLN A 59 11.17 -2.84 -14.28
N ILE A 60 11.81 -1.72 -13.95
CA ILE A 60 11.16 -0.42 -13.81
C ILE A 60 11.66 0.47 -14.93
N TYR A 61 10.73 1.04 -15.68
CA TYR A 61 10.99 1.94 -16.80
C TYR A 61 10.50 3.33 -16.46
N ASP A 62 11.14 4.34 -17.03
CA ASP A 62 10.69 5.72 -17.06
C ASP A 62 9.90 5.96 -18.36
N TRP A 63 8.65 6.41 -18.25
CA TRP A 63 7.84 6.68 -19.43
C TRP A 63 8.26 8.00 -20.08
N ASP A 64 8.46 7.99 -21.40
CA ASP A 64 8.78 9.20 -22.18
C ASP A 64 7.68 9.54 -23.17
N LEU A 65 7.32 10.83 -23.23
CA LEU A 65 6.34 11.34 -24.21
C LEU A 65 6.83 11.18 -25.66
N ILE A 66 8.15 11.26 -25.87
CA ILE A 66 8.79 11.21 -27.18
C ILE A 66 10.01 10.29 -27.09
N GLY A 67 10.05 9.26 -27.92
CA GLY A 67 11.19 8.35 -28.01
C GLY A 67 10.89 6.98 -27.42
N SER A 68 11.93 6.32 -26.93
CA SER A 68 11.86 5.04 -26.24
C SER A 68 12.02 5.25 -24.75
N ASP A 69 11.14 4.65 -23.97
CA ASP A 69 11.18 4.63 -22.51
C ASP A 69 12.51 4.10 -21.96
N ASP A 70 13.06 4.79 -20.97
CA ASP A 70 14.35 4.48 -20.38
C ASP A 70 14.24 3.41 -19.28
N LEU A 71 15.15 2.42 -19.27
CA LEU A 71 15.22 1.45 -18.17
C LEU A 71 15.84 2.10 -16.93
N ILE A 72 15.03 2.34 -15.90
CA ILE A 72 15.52 2.80 -14.59
C ILE A 72 16.35 1.69 -13.93
N GLY A 73 15.85 0.46 -13.93
CA GLY A 73 16.62 -0.68 -13.44
C GLY A 73 15.85 -1.99 -13.36
N GLU A 74 16.59 -3.06 -13.14
CA GLU A 74 16.13 -4.44 -13.14
C GLU A 74 16.55 -5.19 -11.88
N THR A 75 15.72 -6.13 -11.43
CA THR A 75 16.11 -7.21 -10.54
C THR A 75 15.62 -8.56 -11.08
N VAL A 76 16.34 -9.63 -10.78
CA VAL A 76 15.98 -11.00 -11.18
C VAL A 76 15.80 -11.86 -9.94
N ILE A 77 14.72 -12.64 -9.92
CA ILE A 77 14.38 -13.59 -8.86
C ILE A 77 14.43 -15.00 -9.45
N ASP A 78 15.19 -15.87 -8.80
CA ASP A 78 15.25 -17.29 -9.13
C ASP A 78 14.16 -18.05 -8.37
N LEU A 79 13.06 -18.33 -9.08
CA LEU A 79 11.90 -19.06 -8.57
C LEU A 79 12.17 -20.55 -8.39
N GLU A 80 13.11 -21.13 -9.13
CA GLU A 80 13.44 -22.55 -9.01
C GLU A 80 14.14 -22.83 -7.68
N ASN A 81 15.12 -21.99 -7.33
CA ASN A 81 15.78 -22.04 -6.02
C ASN A 81 14.78 -21.83 -4.87
N ARG A 82 13.77 -20.99 -5.07
CA ARG A 82 12.68 -20.75 -4.11
C ARG A 82 11.79 -21.98 -3.96
N PHE A 83 11.41 -22.60 -5.07
CA PHE A 83 10.55 -23.80 -5.11
C PHE A 83 11.21 -25.01 -4.44
N TYR A 84 12.45 -25.31 -4.79
CA TYR A 84 13.20 -26.42 -4.19
C TYR A 84 13.83 -26.08 -2.84
N SER A 85 13.65 -24.84 -2.37
CA SER A 85 14.04 -24.46 -1.03
C SER A 85 13.25 -25.29 -0.04
N LYS A 86 14.01 -26.07 0.70
CA LYS A 86 13.52 -26.92 1.77
C LYS A 86 12.97 -26.03 2.95
N HIS A 87 13.05 -24.67 2.87
CA HIS A 87 12.52 -23.66 3.81
C HIS A 87 11.07 -23.30 3.48
N ARG A 88 10.47 -23.97 2.48
CA ARG A 88 9.13 -23.68 1.98
C ARG A 88 8.96 -22.20 1.66
N ALA A 89 9.89 -21.67 0.87
CA ALA A 89 9.87 -20.27 0.46
C ALA A 89 8.78 -19.98 -0.59
N THR A 90 7.81 -20.86 -0.82
CA THR A 90 6.80 -20.73 -1.87
C THR A 90 5.71 -19.73 -1.51
N CYS A 91 5.01 -19.93 -0.39
CA CYS A 91 4.05 -18.99 0.18
C CYS A 91 4.38 -18.85 1.68
N GLY A 92 4.68 -17.62 2.12
CA GLY A 92 5.06 -17.36 3.51
C GLY A 92 3.87 -17.47 4.46
N PHE A 93 4.08 -18.06 5.65
CA PHE A 93 3.00 -18.19 6.64
C PHE A 93 2.61 -16.85 7.27
N CYS A 94 1.31 -16.56 7.29
CA CYS A 94 0.75 -15.45 8.05
C CYS A 94 1.06 -15.58 9.55
N SER A 95 1.08 -14.46 10.28
CA SER A 95 1.22 -14.49 11.73
C SER A 95 0.05 -15.22 12.38
N ASP A 96 -1.14 -15.15 11.81
CA ASP A 96 -2.35 -15.73 12.39
C ASP A 96 -3.15 -16.47 11.32
N TYR A 97 -3.92 -17.44 11.76
CA TYR A 97 -4.85 -18.15 10.89
C TYR A 97 -6.24 -17.51 11.00
N ALA A 98 -6.73 -16.94 9.91
CA ALA A 98 -8.11 -16.46 9.80
C ALA A 98 -8.74 -17.00 8.52
N THR A 99 -10.07 -17.18 8.52
CA THR A 99 -10.82 -17.63 7.34
C THR A 99 -11.53 -16.49 6.61
N PHE A 100 -11.40 -15.26 7.09
CA PHE A 100 -12.03 -14.07 6.54
C PHE A 100 -11.28 -12.80 6.97
N GLY A 101 -11.68 -11.66 6.39
CA GLY A 101 -11.10 -10.36 6.70
C GLY A 101 -9.72 -10.13 6.08
N TYR A 102 -9.07 -9.04 6.51
CA TYR A 102 -7.79 -8.58 5.95
C TYR A 102 -6.65 -9.59 6.15
N ASN A 103 -6.69 -10.35 7.24
CA ASN A 103 -5.67 -11.36 7.57
C ASN A 103 -6.07 -12.78 7.12
N ASN A 104 -6.98 -12.91 6.14
CA ASN A 104 -7.42 -14.20 5.65
C ASN A 104 -6.22 -15.05 5.19
N TRP A 105 -6.26 -16.34 5.52
CA TRP A 105 -5.23 -17.30 5.18
C TRP A 105 -5.03 -17.40 3.66
N ARG A 106 -3.79 -17.19 3.21
CA ARG A 106 -3.44 -17.08 1.77
C ARG A 106 -3.10 -18.40 1.11
N ASP A 107 -2.62 -19.37 1.87
CA ASP A 107 -2.17 -20.65 1.31
C ASP A 107 -3.37 -21.57 1.03
N PRO A 108 -3.49 -22.18 -0.17
CA PRO A 108 -4.55 -23.14 -0.45
C PRO A 108 -4.55 -24.34 0.53
N GLN A 109 -3.39 -24.65 1.10
CA GLN A 109 -3.26 -25.68 2.13
C GLN A 109 -3.44 -25.09 3.52
N LYS A 110 -4.22 -25.77 4.36
CA LYS A 110 -4.35 -25.39 5.77
C LYS A 110 -3.06 -25.67 6.55
N PRO A 111 -2.76 -24.93 7.62
CA PRO A 111 -1.61 -25.19 8.49
C PRO A 111 -1.44 -26.66 8.88
N SER A 112 -2.52 -27.35 9.25
CA SER A 112 -2.52 -28.75 9.67
C SER A 112 -2.08 -29.71 8.56
N MET A 113 -2.47 -29.43 7.31
CA MET A 113 -2.08 -30.19 6.13
C MET A 113 -0.60 -29.98 5.81
N ILE A 114 -0.14 -28.73 5.88
CA ILE A 114 1.27 -28.37 5.65
C ILE A 114 2.16 -29.03 6.71
N LEU A 115 1.78 -28.95 7.98
CA LEU A 115 2.53 -29.57 9.07
C LEU A 115 2.63 -31.08 8.90
N LYS A 116 1.53 -31.74 8.54
CA LYS A 116 1.50 -33.19 8.26
C LYS A 116 2.44 -33.55 7.12
N GLN A 117 2.44 -32.78 6.03
CA GLN A 117 3.29 -33.01 4.88
C GLN A 117 4.78 -32.81 5.24
N LEU A 118 5.13 -31.75 5.97
CA LEU A 118 6.50 -31.52 6.44
C LEU A 118 6.99 -32.64 7.38
N CYS A 119 6.15 -33.15 8.27
CA CYS A 119 6.50 -34.30 9.11
C CYS A 119 6.82 -35.53 8.25
N LYS A 120 5.95 -35.83 7.27
CA LYS A 120 6.16 -36.93 6.32
C LYS A 120 7.48 -36.79 5.55
N ASP A 121 7.74 -35.61 4.99
CA ASP A 121 8.95 -35.34 4.19
C ASP A 121 10.25 -35.43 5.02
N ASN A 122 10.15 -35.14 6.32
CA ASN A 122 11.26 -35.27 7.27
C ASN A 122 11.28 -36.63 8.00
N LYS A 123 10.46 -37.61 7.56
CA LYS A 123 10.36 -38.94 8.16
C LYS A 123 10.05 -38.94 9.66
N LEU A 124 9.25 -37.97 10.10
CA LEU A 124 8.72 -37.86 11.45
C LEU A 124 7.34 -38.53 11.53
N ASP A 125 6.94 -38.92 12.74
CA ASP A 125 5.57 -39.36 12.99
C ASP A 125 4.57 -38.23 12.67
N PRO A 126 3.34 -38.57 12.23
CA PRO A 126 2.30 -37.57 12.00
C PRO A 126 2.03 -36.72 13.25
N PRO A 127 1.68 -35.43 13.09
CA PRO A 127 1.31 -34.57 14.22
C PRO A 127 0.14 -35.15 15.02
N ALA A 128 0.27 -35.20 16.35
CA ALA A 128 -0.76 -35.70 17.24
C ALA A 128 -1.53 -34.52 17.86
N TYR A 129 -2.77 -34.33 17.41
CA TYR A 129 -3.64 -33.25 17.87
C TYR A 129 -4.47 -33.66 19.08
N SER A 130 -4.71 -32.69 19.95
CA SER A 130 -5.61 -32.75 21.08
C SER A 130 -6.13 -31.34 21.35
N ARG A 131 -7.07 -31.20 22.28
CA ARG A 131 -7.77 -29.93 22.53
C ARG A 131 -6.78 -28.79 22.84
N GLY A 132 -6.66 -27.83 21.91
CA GLY A 132 -5.77 -26.66 22.03
C GLY A 132 -4.28 -26.99 21.97
N LYS A 133 -3.91 -28.17 21.47
CA LYS A 133 -2.54 -28.69 21.53
C LYS A 133 -2.18 -29.57 20.34
N VAL A 134 -0.96 -29.43 19.83
CA VAL A 134 -0.33 -30.41 18.92
C VAL A 134 1.00 -30.90 19.47
N VAL A 135 1.29 -32.19 19.29
CA VAL A 135 2.59 -32.80 19.61
C VAL A 135 3.26 -33.23 18.32
N VAL A 136 4.50 -32.77 18.11
CA VAL A 136 5.34 -33.15 16.96
C VAL A 136 6.71 -33.57 17.46
N ASN A 137 7.06 -34.84 17.23
CA ASN A 137 8.34 -35.43 17.65
C ASN A 137 8.72 -35.12 19.11
N GLY A 138 7.75 -35.27 20.03
CA GLY A 138 7.93 -35.01 21.47
C GLY A 138 7.82 -33.54 21.91
N VAL A 139 7.79 -32.58 20.98
CA VAL A 139 7.59 -31.16 21.30
C VAL A 139 6.10 -30.84 21.29
N THR A 140 5.64 -30.08 22.30
CA THR A 140 4.25 -29.67 22.47
C THR A 140 4.09 -28.20 22.11
N PHE A 141 3.11 -27.89 21.27
CA PHE A 141 2.68 -26.53 20.96
C PHE A 141 1.23 -26.33 21.39
N LEU A 142 0.90 -25.12 21.84
CA LEU A 142 -0.43 -24.72 22.31
C LEU A 142 -0.98 -23.59 21.43
N GLY A 143 -2.29 -23.46 21.38
CA GLY A 143 -2.95 -22.47 20.53
C GLY A 143 -4.46 -22.45 20.75
N GLU A 144 -5.14 -21.54 20.07
CA GLU A 144 -6.58 -21.37 20.20
C GLU A 144 -7.35 -22.58 19.66
N GLU A 145 -8.41 -22.96 20.36
CA GLU A 145 -9.25 -24.12 20.01
C GLU A 145 -10.30 -23.81 18.95
N PHE A 146 -10.59 -22.53 18.71
CA PHE A 146 -11.70 -22.09 17.88
C PHE A 146 -11.25 -21.04 16.88
N VAL A 147 -11.70 -21.17 15.64
CA VAL A 147 -11.62 -20.12 14.63
C VAL A 147 -13.00 -19.49 14.46
N GLU A 148 -13.05 -18.18 14.35
CA GLU A 148 -14.27 -17.44 14.05
C GLU A 148 -14.50 -17.38 12.53
N ASP A 149 -15.74 -17.53 12.08
CA ASP A 149 -16.12 -17.26 10.69
C ASP A 149 -16.67 -15.83 10.50
N GLU A 150 -16.93 -15.43 9.25
CA GLU A 150 -17.41 -14.09 8.91
C GLU A 150 -18.70 -13.69 9.65
N GLY A 151 -19.51 -14.68 10.06
CA GLY A 151 -20.74 -14.46 10.82
C GLY A 151 -20.54 -14.38 12.34
N GLY A 152 -19.30 -14.40 12.83
CA GLY A 152 -18.97 -14.42 14.25
C GLY A 152 -19.15 -15.80 14.90
N THR A 153 -19.37 -16.87 14.13
CA THR A 153 -19.55 -18.22 14.67
C THR A 153 -18.20 -18.86 14.93
N LYS A 154 -17.97 -19.30 16.17
CA LYS A 154 -16.76 -20.00 16.58
C LYS A 154 -16.85 -21.50 16.30
N LYS A 155 -15.92 -22.03 15.50
CA LYS A 155 -15.83 -23.44 15.13
C LYS A 155 -14.54 -24.06 15.66
N PRO A 156 -14.59 -25.28 16.22
CA PRO A 156 -13.38 -25.99 16.63
C PRO A 156 -12.38 -26.09 15.47
N THR A 157 -11.09 -25.92 15.77
CA THR A 157 -10.02 -25.95 14.77
C THR A 157 -8.71 -26.44 15.36
N ASP A 158 -7.92 -27.11 14.52
CA ASP A 158 -6.52 -27.47 14.82
C ASP A 158 -5.53 -26.51 14.13
N GLU A 159 -6.03 -25.55 13.34
CA GLU A 159 -5.17 -24.75 12.46
C GLU A 159 -4.28 -23.77 13.22
N HIS A 160 -4.74 -23.22 14.35
CA HIS A 160 -3.92 -22.35 15.19
C HIS A 160 -2.73 -23.09 15.80
N VAL A 161 -2.96 -24.29 16.37
CA VAL A 161 -1.89 -25.10 16.98
C VAL A 161 -0.93 -25.64 15.92
N ALA A 162 -1.44 -25.98 14.73
CA ALA A 162 -0.59 -26.39 13.62
C ALA A 162 0.30 -25.24 13.12
N LEU A 163 -0.27 -24.02 12.99
CA LEU A 163 0.50 -22.83 12.63
C LEU A 163 1.59 -22.52 13.67
N GLU A 164 1.30 -22.72 14.95
CA GLU A 164 2.28 -22.52 16.02
C GLU A 164 3.47 -23.47 15.91
N ALA A 165 3.21 -24.74 15.62
CA ALA A 165 4.26 -25.72 15.35
C ALA A 165 5.07 -25.38 14.09
N LEU A 166 4.42 -24.83 13.05
CA LEU A 166 5.09 -24.39 11.81
C LEU A 166 6.03 -23.19 12.03
N LYS A 167 5.61 -22.19 12.83
CA LYS A 167 6.45 -21.04 13.21
C LYS A 167 7.69 -21.50 13.98
N HIS A 168 7.53 -22.52 14.82
CA HIS A 168 8.58 -23.09 15.66
C HIS A 168 9.19 -24.37 15.07
N TRP A 169 9.08 -24.58 13.75
CA TRP A 169 9.58 -25.79 13.08
C TRP A 169 11.07 -26.09 13.35
N HIS A 170 11.86 -25.02 13.54
CA HIS A 170 13.29 -25.10 13.85
C HIS A 170 13.60 -25.63 15.25
N GLU A 171 12.63 -25.67 16.15
CA GLU A 171 12.78 -26.18 17.53
C GLU A 171 12.50 -27.69 17.62
N ILE A 172 11.87 -28.26 16.60
CA ILE A 172 11.49 -29.67 16.55
C ILE A 172 12.73 -30.52 16.24
N PRO A 173 13.09 -31.52 17.06
CA PRO A 173 14.21 -32.41 16.77
C PRO A 173 14.04 -33.12 15.42
N GLY A 174 15.15 -33.37 14.71
CA GLY A 174 15.12 -34.07 13.42
C GLY A 174 14.77 -33.20 12.20
N THR A 175 14.42 -31.91 12.38
CA THR A 175 14.13 -30.99 11.25
C THR A 175 15.35 -30.25 10.71
N GLY A 176 16.53 -30.49 11.31
CA GLY A 176 17.78 -29.80 10.95
C GLY A 176 17.85 -28.34 11.42
N ALA A 177 17.14 -27.99 12.50
CA ALA A 177 17.04 -26.64 13.07
C ALA A 177 16.61 -25.59 12.03
N ARG A 178 15.77 -26.01 11.09
CA ARG A 178 15.45 -25.23 9.92
C ARG A 178 14.26 -24.32 10.16
N LYS A 179 14.39 -23.02 9.88
CA LYS A 179 13.24 -22.11 9.86
C LYS A 179 12.43 -22.26 8.59
N ILE A 180 11.12 -22.18 8.70
CA ILE A 180 10.23 -22.01 7.55
C ILE A 180 10.02 -20.52 7.29
N VAL A 181 9.89 -20.12 6.04
CA VAL A 181 9.75 -18.72 5.64
C VAL A 181 8.37 -18.17 6.10
N PRO A 182 8.33 -17.14 6.97
CA PRO A 182 7.09 -16.45 7.28
C PRO A 182 6.67 -15.53 6.13
N GLU A 183 5.47 -14.96 6.23
CA GLU A 183 5.07 -13.82 5.41
C GLU A 183 6.11 -12.70 5.52
N HIS A 184 6.49 -12.14 4.37
CA HIS A 184 7.54 -11.15 4.29
C HIS A 184 7.35 -10.29 3.04
N VAL A 185 7.91 -9.09 3.10
CA VAL A 185 8.15 -8.24 1.94
C VAL A 185 9.65 -8.24 1.68
N GLU A 186 10.04 -8.56 0.45
CA GLU A 186 11.41 -8.47 -0.03
C GLU A 186 11.69 -7.08 -0.55
N THR A 187 12.75 -6.45 -0.05
CA THR A 187 13.34 -5.25 -0.65
C THR A 187 14.50 -5.66 -1.55
N ARG A 188 14.39 -5.43 -2.85
CA ARG A 188 15.39 -5.84 -3.85
C ARG A 188 16.02 -4.61 -4.52
N PRO A 189 17.36 -4.56 -4.64
CA PRO A 189 18.03 -3.50 -5.39
C PRO A 189 17.75 -3.63 -6.89
N LEU A 190 17.65 -2.48 -7.56
CA LEU A 190 17.53 -2.35 -9.01
C LEU A 190 18.87 -1.91 -9.60
N TYR A 191 19.27 -2.56 -10.69
CA TYR A 191 20.49 -2.23 -11.43
C TYR A 191 20.19 -1.94 -12.89
N SER A 192 20.91 -0.99 -13.49
CA SER A 192 20.83 -0.71 -14.92
C SER A 192 22.13 -1.15 -15.61
N PRO A 193 22.05 -1.78 -16.80
CA PRO A 193 23.22 -2.10 -17.61
C PRO A 193 24.05 -0.85 -17.99
N GLU A 194 23.42 0.32 -18.06
CA GLU A 194 24.09 1.58 -18.39
C GLU A 194 24.95 2.14 -17.25
N LYS A 195 24.66 1.71 -16.02
CA LYS A 195 25.39 2.11 -14.81
C LYS A 195 25.81 0.86 -14.00
N PRO A 196 26.74 0.04 -14.53
CA PRO A 196 27.11 -1.22 -13.90
C PRO A 196 27.59 -1.05 -12.46
N GLY A 197 27.06 -1.88 -11.55
CA GLY A 197 27.45 -1.89 -10.14
C GLY A 197 26.89 -0.75 -9.29
N ILE A 198 26.12 0.18 -9.88
CA ILE A 198 25.47 1.27 -9.14
C ILE A 198 23.98 0.94 -8.96
N GLU A 199 23.53 0.86 -7.71
CA GLU A 199 22.11 0.69 -7.37
C GLU A 199 21.31 1.93 -7.80
N GLN A 200 20.26 1.73 -8.62
CA GLN A 200 19.40 2.81 -9.13
C GLN A 200 18.17 3.09 -8.25
N GLY A 201 17.86 2.17 -7.34
CA GLY A 201 16.70 2.21 -6.46
C GLY A 201 16.40 0.83 -5.88
N ARG A 202 15.27 0.72 -5.19
CA ARG A 202 14.81 -0.53 -4.57
C ARG A 202 13.34 -0.78 -4.85
N VAL A 203 13.01 -2.03 -5.12
CA VAL A 203 11.64 -2.53 -5.24
C VAL A 203 11.28 -3.37 -4.02
N GLU A 204 10.12 -3.09 -3.42
CA GLU A 204 9.54 -3.88 -2.33
C GLU A 204 8.37 -4.69 -2.85
N MET A 205 8.46 -6.01 -2.74
CA MET A 205 7.48 -6.95 -3.28
C MET A 205 7.50 -8.25 -2.49
N TRP A 206 6.53 -9.12 -2.74
CA TRP A 206 6.62 -10.52 -2.33
C TRP A 206 6.21 -11.39 -3.51
N VAL A 207 6.56 -12.67 -3.45
CA VAL A 207 6.18 -13.66 -4.45
C VAL A 207 5.54 -14.83 -3.73
N ASP A 208 4.33 -15.17 -4.13
CA ASP A 208 3.70 -16.41 -3.72
C ASP A 208 3.72 -17.41 -4.88
N MET A 209 4.02 -18.66 -4.58
CA MET A 209 4.08 -19.76 -5.54
C MET A 209 3.16 -20.89 -5.08
N PHE A 210 2.25 -21.30 -5.97
CA PHE A 210 1.27 -22.33 -5.69
C PHE A 210 1.40 -23.47 -6.71
N PRO A 211 1.35 -24.74 -6.29
CA PRO A 211 1.28 -25.88 -7.22
C PRO A 211 0.01 -25.83 -8.07
N MET A 212 0.13 -26.14 -9.36
CA MET A 212 -1.00 -26.11 -10.31
C MET A 212 -1.96 -27.31 -10.14
N ASP A 213 -1.55 -28.35 -9.43
CA ASP A 213 -2.36 -29.54 -9.11
C ASP A 213 -3.22 -29.37 -7.84
N MET A 214 -3.23 -28.17 -7.27
CA MET A 214 -3.99 -27.79 -6.09
C MET A 214 -5.11 -26.80 -6.46
N PRO A 215 -6.12 -26.61 -5.59
CA PRO A 215 -7.08 -25.52 -5.76
C PRO A 215 -6.35 -24.19 -5.96
N LEU A 216 -6.84 -23.38 -6.90
CA LEU A 216 -6.31 -22.04 -7.13
C LEU A 216 -6.33 -21.24 -5.83
N PRO A 217 -5.32 -20.38 -5.58
CA PRO A 217 -5.37 -19.45 -4.47
C PRO A 217 -6.63 -18.57 -4.56
N GLY A 218 -7.03 -17.99 -3.42
CA GLY A 218 -8.10 -17.00 -3.39
C GLY A 218 -7.75 -15.77 -4.23
N ALA A 219 -8.69 -14.81 -4.29
CA ALA A 219 -8.46 -13.56 -5.00
C ALA A 219 -7.16 -12.87 -4.50
N PRO A 220 -6.35 -12.28 -5.40
CA PRO A 220 -5.17 -11.54 -5.01
C PRO A 220 -5.50 -10.46 -3.98
N ILE A 221 -4.56 -10.23 -3.06
CA ILE A 221 -4.70 -9.14 -2.10
C ILE A 221 -4.68 -7.81 -2.86
N ASP A 222 -5.75 -7.03 -2.71
CA ASP A 222 -5.81 -5.68 -3.23
C ASP A 222 -4.86 -4.78 -2.43
N ILE A 223 -3.72 -4.50 -3.06
CA ILE A 223 -2.68 -3.61 -2.55
C ILE A 223 -2.61 -2.31 -3.34
N SER A 224 -3.66 -2.00 -4.11
CA SER A 224 -3.73 -0.74 -4.84
C SER A 224 -3.69 0.44 -3.87
N PRO A 225 -3.06 1.57 -4.26
CA PRO A 225 -3.08 2.76 -3.42
C PRO A 225 -4.51 3.17 -3.11
N ARG A 226 -4.76 3.53 -1.85
CA ARG A 226 -6.06 4.05 -1.42
C ARG A 226 -6.38 5.28 -2.26
N LYS A 227 -7.61 5.32 -2.79
CA LYS A 227 -8.09 6.47 -3.56
C LYS A 227 -8.68 7.51 -2.61
N PRO A 228 -8.41 8.81 -2.83
CA PRO A 228 -9.05 9.85 -2.04
C PRO A 228 -10.55 9.84 -2.25
N LYS A 229 -11.29 10.20 -1.20
CA LYS A 229 -12.74 10.41 -1.28
C LYS A 229 -13.02 11.90 -1.39
N LYS A 230 -14.14 12.26 -2.04
CA LYS A 230 -14.62 13.65 -2.10
C LYS A 230 -15.29 14.02 -0.79
N TYR A 231 -14.88 15.16 -0.23
CA TYR A 231 -15.44 15.78 0.96
C TYR A 231 -15.91 17.19 0.65
N GLU A 232 -16.79 17.69 1.51
CA GLU A 232 -17.29 19.05 1.48
C GLU A 232 -17.12 19.67 2.88
N LEU A 233 -16.38 20.76 2.98
CA LEU A 233 -16.28 21.59 4.18
C LEU A 233 -17.18 22.81 4.00
N ARG A 234 -18.13 23.00 4.93
CA ARG A 234 -18.98 24.18 4.98
C ARG A 234 -18.58 25.06 6.16
N VAL A 235 -18.15 26.28 5.86
CA VAL A 235 -17.89 27.31 6.88
C VAL A 235 -18.98 28.35 6.78
N ILE A 236 -19.71 28.57 7.88
CA ILE A 236 -20.81 29.54 7.92
C ILE A 236 -20.34 30.77 8.68
N ILE A 237 -20.32 31.92 7.99
CA ILE A 237 -20.02 33.23 8.57
C ILE A 237 -21.35 33.91 8.88
N TRP A 238 -21.77 33.84 10.13
CA TRP A 238 -22.99 34.52 10.58
C TRP A 238 -22.74 36.01 10.76
N ASN A 239 -21.78 36.33 11.62
CA ASN A 239 -21.45 37.68 12.01
C ASN A 239 -19.98 37.80 12.43
N THR A 240 -19.49 39.03 12.40
CA THR A 240 -18.25 39.46 13.05
C THR A 240 -18.62 40.37 14.21
N ASP A 241 -17.75 40.42 15.22
CA ASP A 241 -17.86 41.31 16.37
C ASP A 241 -16.47 41.83 16.72
N GLU A 242 -16.41 42.99 17.37
CA GLU A 242 -15.18 43.65 17.83
C GLU A 242 -14.11 43.88 16.74
N VAL A 243 -14.51 44.07 15.47
CA VAL A 243 -13.57 44.40 14.39
C VAL A 243 -12.99 45.80 14.59
N VAL A 244 -11.66 45.91 14.46
CA VAL A 244 -10.94 47.18 14.64
C VAL A 244 -11.43 48.22 13.62
N LEU A 245 -11.81 49.39 14.12
CA LEU A 245 -12.23 50.55 13.34
C LEU A 245 -11.00 51.36 12.92
N ALA A 246 -10.66 51.32 11.64
CA ALA A 246 -9.40 51.83 11.11
C ALA A 246 -9.55 53.14 10.32
N ASP A 247 -10.74 53.44 9.81
CA ASP A 247 -11.02 54.58 8.94
C ASP A 247 -11.76 55.69 9.70
N ASP A 248 -11.51 56.95 9.33
CA ASP A 248 -12.24 58.10 9.87
C ASP A 248 -13.31 58.57 8.86
N ALA A 249 -14.55 58.69 9.31
CA ALA A 249 -15.64 59.19 8.47
C ALA A 249 -15.39 60.67 8.07
N PHE A 250 -15.29 60.95 6.77
CA PHE A 250 -14.91 62.26 6.21
C PHE A 250 -15.73 63.46 6.75
N LEU A 251 -16.98 63.24 7.14
CA LEU A 251 -17.88 64.29 7.62
C LEU A 251 -17.99 64.39 9.15
N THR A 252 -17.82 63.28 9.89
CA THR A 252 -18.09 63.23 11.34
C THR A 252 -16.84 62.97 12.19
N GLY A 253 -15.75 62.49 11.59
CA GLY A 253 -14.54 62.06 12.30
C GLY A 253 -14.75 60.82 13.18
N GLU A 254 -15.90 60.15 13.06
CA GLU A 254 -16.15 58.89 13.76
C GLU A 254 -15.36 57.76 13.12
N LYS A 255 -14.82 56.87 13.96
CA LYS A 255 -14.12 55.69 13.48
C LYS A 255 -15.09 54.69 12.87
N MET A 256 -14.71 54.10 11.75
CA MET A 256 -15.48 53.07 11.04
C MET A 256 -14.55 52.08 10.31
N SER A 257 -15.10 50.95 9.87
CA SER A 257 -14.42 50.01 8.98
C SER A 257 -15.40 49.37 8.00
N ASP A 258 -14.95 49.09 6.79
CA ASP A 258 -15.63 48.19 5.86
C ASP A 258 -15.17 46.75 6.15
N ILE A 259 -16.11 45.86 6.51
CA ILE A 259 -15.81 44.51 6.98
C ILE A 259 -16.16 43.48 5.91
N PHE A 260 -15.23 42.57 5.61
CA PHE A 260 -15.49 41.36 4.83
C PHE A 260 -14.57 40.24 5.32
N VAL A 261 -14.98 38.99 5.09
CA VAL A 261 -14.19 37.81 5.46
C VAL A 261 -13.69 37.13 4.19
N LYS A 262 -12.42 36.71 4.20
CA LYS A 262 -11.80 35.88 3.16
C LYS A 262 -11.41 34.54 3.76
N GLY A 263 -11.57 33.46 3.00
CA GLY A 263 -11.15 32.12 3.42
C GLY A 263 -10.72 31.27 2.23
N TRP A 264 -9.83 30.32 2.45
CA TRP A 264 -9.32 29.37 1.46
C TRP A 264 -8.91 28.07 2.15
N LEU A 265 -8.85 26.96 1.41
CA LEU A 265 -8.37 25.67 1.90
C LEU A 265 -7.03 25.29 1.26
N ASN A 266 -6.86 25.52 -0.03
CA ASN A 266 -5.64 25.20 -0.79
C ASN A 266 -4.66 26.38 -0.91
N GLY A 267 -5.12 27.58 -0.58
CA GLY A 267 -4.31 28.80 -0.64
C GLY A 267 -5.09 29.94 -1.28
N PRO A 268 -4.69 31.20 -1.02
CA PRO A 268 -5.41 32.37 -1.52
C PRO A 268 -5.42 32.47 -3.05
N ASN A 269 -4.46 31.82 -3.73
CA ASN A 269 -4.38 31.81 -5.19
C ASN A 269 -5.22 30.71 -5.86
N ASP A 270 -5.78 29.78 -5.08
CA ASP A 270 -6.41 28.57 -5.62
C ASP A 270 -7.92 28.54 -5.41
N ASP A 271 -8.37 28.73 -4.18
CA ASP A 271 -9.77 28.53 -3.80
C ASP A 271 -10.28 29.58 -2.82
N GLN A 272 -9.70 30.79 -2.87
CA GLN A 272 -10.15 31.90 -2.06
C GLN A 272 -11.61 32.24 -2.36
N GLN A 273 -12.39 32.31 -1.29
CA GLN A 273 -13.74 32.84 -1.27
C GLN A 273 -13.77 34.08 -0.39
N SER A 274 -14.69 34.99 -0.68
CA SER A 274 -14.91 36.21 0.10
C SER A 274 -16.40 36.39 0.34
N THR A 275 -16.77 36.96 1.49
CA THR A 275 -18.12 37.47 1.70
C THR A 275 -18.35 38.73 0.86
N ASP A 276 -19.57 39.23 0.84
CA ASP A 276 -19.85 40.63 0.55
C ASP A 276 -19.22 41.56 1.60
N ILE A 277 -19.27 42.86 1.35
CA ILE A 277 -18.69 43.89 2.22
C ILE A 277 -19.80 44.51 3.05
N HIS A 278 -19.67 44.46 4.37
CA HIS A 278 -20.45 45.25 5.31
C HIS A 278 -19.82 46.64 5.43
N TYR A 279 -20.42 47.62 4.75
CA TYR A 279 -19.86 48.98 4.68
C TYR A 279 -20.11 49.78 5.96
N ARG A 280 -19.09 50.53 6.39
CA ARG A 280 -19.16 51.54 7.44
C ARG A 280 -19.67 51.03 8.79
N SER A 281 -19.15 49.91 9.26
CA SER A 281 -19.42 49.47 10.63
C SER A 281 -18.88 50.50 11.62
N LEU A 282 -19.75 51.05 12.47
CA LEU A 282 -19.38 51.99 13.55
C LEU A 282 -19.12 51.28 14.88
N THR A 283 -19.53 50.01 14.98
CA THR A 283 -19.47 49.21 16.21
C THR A 283 -18.43 48.08 16.12
N GLY A 284 -17.93 47.78 14.92
CA GLY A 284 -17.08 46.60 14.67
C GLY A 284 -17.90 45.33 14.40
N GLU A 285 -19.23 45.43 14.41
CA GLU A 285 -20.13 44.34 14.06
C GLU A 285 -20.35 44.28 12.53
N GLY A 286 -20.48 43.07 11.99
CA GLY A 286 -20.84 42.82 10.60
C GLY A 286 -21.75 41.60 10.50
N ASN A 287 -22.76 41.63 9.65
CA ASN A 287 -23.73 40.53 9.49
C ASN A 287 -23.74 40.08 8.02
N PHE A 288 -23.51 38.78 7.80
CA PHE A 288 -23.30 38.22 6.47
C PHE A 288 -24.28 37.08 6.15
N ASN A 289 -24.51 36.14 7.09
CA ASN A 289 -25.18 34.86 6.80
C ASN A 289 -24.60 34.17 5.55
N TRP A 290 -23.28 34.14 5.45
CA TRP A 290 -22.55 33.64 4.29
C TRP A 290 -22.08 32.20 4.50
N ARG A 291 -21.94 31.45 3.41
CA ARG A 291 -21.47 30.04 3.43
C ARG A 291 -20.32 29.87 2.46
N PHE A 292 -19.12 29.65 2.97
CA PHE A 292 -18.05 29.09 2.16
C PHE A 292 -18.24 27.58 2.04
N ILE A 293 -18.18 27.09 0.81
CA ILE A 293 -18.28 25.67 0.50
C ILE A 293 -17.00 25.28 -0.22
N TYR A 294 -16.18 24.46 0.43
CA TYR A 294 -14.94 23.93 -0.14
C TYR A 294 -15.14 22.46 -0.46
N GLN A 295 -14.97 22.11 -1.73
CA GLN A 295 -14.93 20.72 -2.17
C GLN A 295 -13.47 20.30 -2.28
N PHE A 296 -13.12 19.18 -1.64
CA PHE A 296 -11.75 18.69 -1.63
C PHE A 296 -11.71 17.16 -1.63
N GLU A 297 -10.56 16.62 -1.99
CA GLU A 297 -10.31 15.19 -1.97
C GLU A 297 -9.40 14.85 -0.79
N TYR A 298 -9.75 13.81 -0.03
CA TYR A 298 -9.08 13.50 1.24
C TYR A 298 -8.83 12.00 1.40
N LEU A 299 -7.61 11.67 1.85
CA LEU A 299 -7.17 10.35 2.26
C LEU A 299 -7.20 10.28 3.78
N ALA A 300 -8.33 9.84 4.35
CA ALA A 300 -8.53 9.78 5.80
C ALA A 300 -7.46 8.96 6.53
N ALA A 301 -6.99 7.86 5.93
CA ALA A 301 -5.97 7.02 6.56
C ALA A 301 -4.55 7.62 6.52
N GLU A 302 -4.30 8.61 5.67
CA GLU A 302 -3.03 9.37 5.64
C GLU A 302 -3.17 10.76 6.26
N GLU A 303 -4.39 11.11 6.70
CA GLU A 303 -4.78 12.43 7.20
C GLU A 303 -4.40 13.60 6.27
N LYS A 304 -4.43 13.35 4.95
CA LYS A 304 -3.95 14.30 3.93
C LYS A 304 -5.01 14.61 2.88
N MET A 305 -5.06 15.88 2.50
CA MET A 305 -5.78 16.35 1.33
C MET A 305 -4.96 16.08 0.06
N VAL A 306 -5.66 15.71 -1.01
CA VAL A 306 -5.07 15.42 -2.32
C VAL A 306 -5.40 16.56 -3.28
N ILE A 307 -4.36 17.18 -3.83
CA ILE A 307 -4.44 18.28 -4.78
C ILE A 307 -3.83 17.82 -6.09
N ARG A 308 -4.53 18.01 -7.22
CA ARG A 308 -4.01 17.70 -8.56
C ARG A 308 -3.90 18.96 -9.40
N LYS A 309 -2.67 19.37 -9.71
CA LYS A 309 -2.40 20.59 -10.49
C LYS A 309 -1.46 20.30 -11.66
N LYS A 310 -1.67 20.99 -12.77
CA LYS A 310 -0.66 21.06 -13.84
C LYS A 310 0.40 22.08 -13.40
N GLU A 311 1.68 21.72 -13.49
CA GLU A 311 2.78 22.66 -13.15
C GLU A 311 2.92 23.78 -14.17
N SER A 312 2.54 23.53 -15.42
CA SER A 312 2.48 24.54 -16.47
C SER A 312 1.34 24.23 -17.45
N THR A 313 0.97 25.21 -18.28
CA THR A 313 0.01 25.03 -19.38
C THR A 313 0.43 23.95 -20.39
N PHE A 314 1.72 23.61 -20.43
CA PHE A 314 2.30 22.62 -21.33
C PHE A 314 2.45 21.23 -20.70
N SER A 315 2.20 21.09 -19.39
CA SER A 315 2.25 19.78 -18.73
C SER A 315 1.11 18.90 -19.24
N VAL A 316 1.46 17.69 -19.69
CA VAL A 316 0.49 16.68 -20.14
C VAL A 316 -0.37 16.28 -18.94
N ASP A 317 0.28 15.82 -17.88
CA ASP A 317 -0.38 15.30 -16.68
C ASP A 317 -0.45 16.31 -15.53
N LYS A 318 -1.34 16.01 -14.60
CA LYS A 318 -1.44 16.73 -13.32
C LYS A 318 -0.54 16.02 -12.31
N THR A 319 0.33 16.79 -11.65
CA THR A 319 1.08 16.30 -10.50
C THR A 319 0.13 16.19 -9.30
N GLU A 320 0.18 15.07 -8.59
CA GLU A 320 -0.56 14.86 -7.35
C GLU A 320 0.29 15.30 -6.15
N TYR A 321 -0.28 16.17 -5.32
CA TYR A 321 0.31 16.65 -4.07
C TYR A 321 -0.56 16.20 -2.90
N LYS A 322 0.08 15.62 -1.88
CA LYS A 322 -0.56 15.26 -0.61
C LYS A 322 -0.14 16.25 0.46
N VAL A 323 -1.08 17.08 0.91
CA VAL A 323 -0.83 18.13 1.91
C VAL A 323 -1.60 17.82 3.20
N PRO A 324 -1.03 18.10 4.38
CA PRO A 324 -1.81 18.06 5.62
C PRO A 324 -2.93 19.10 5.56
N LEU A 325 -4.03 18.83 6.26
CA LEU A 325 -5.02 19.87 6.55
C LEU A 325 -4.39 20.83 7.56
N VAL A 326 -4.34 22.12 7.24
CA VAL A 326 -3.82 23.19 8.11
C VAL A 326 -4.98 23.98 8.68
#